data_AF-A0A3M1VMS0-F1
#
_entry.id   AF-A0A3M1VMS0-F1
#
_cell.length_a   1.000
_cell.length_b   1.000
_cell.length_c   1.000
_cell.angle_alpha   90.00
_cell.angle_beta   90.00
_cell.angle_gamma   90.00
#
_symmetry.space_group_name_H-M   'P 1'
#
loop_
_entity.id
_entity.type
_entity.pdbx_description
1 polymer ?
#
loop_
_entity_poly.entity_id
_entity_poly.type
_entity_poly.pdbx_seq_one_letter_code
_entity_poly.pdbx_strand_id
1 'polypeptide(L)'
;MKFKNCNKVIALRGELAALLSLCSLFCVIDTLYADQGFVTFETEHHLADSHRSDKKKKVRFRGYGSYKRSFRKMCQYMGRDGRQETFWKLMEFNDVKDPNCPACKPLFNALKTSCKVRKKRARKKKKKIVKHVVGGEEPHDQHKEKTHTGKHSDNKQAYSNNPDEDVVHKQLEPHAYVVDTASRVFGKIAEDEKQMELHLQAIDRLSDVLQHAKGLSKGDMHYFEILNEYIRAPFSYYFRRRERDRKKKRESAGWQGALDDAEKEATLNDLFDF
;
A
#
# COMPACT_ATOMS: atom_id res chain seq x y z
N MET A 1 31.23 -34.68 37.19
CA MET A 1 31.49 -33.49 36.33
C MET A 1 30.31 -33.34 35.38
N LYS A 2 29.59 -32.22 35.48
CA LYS A 2 28.24 -32.04 34.93
C LYS A 2 28.27 -31.35 33.56
N PHE A 3 27.51 -31.90 32.61
CA PHE A 3 27.21 -31.37 31.27
C PHE A 3 26.58 -29.96 31.35
N LYS A 4 27.39 -28.91 31.38
CA LYS A 4 26.93 -27.50 31.28
C LYS A 4 27.01 -26.91 29.86
N ASN A 5 27.55 -27.64 28.89
CA ASN A 5 27.84 -27.10 27.55
C ASN A 5 26.90 -27.55 26.42
N CYS A 6 25.97 -28.49 26.64
CA CYS A 6 25.06 -28.94 25.58
C CYS A 6 23.96 -27.91 25.20
N ASN A 7 23.50 -27.09 26.15
CA ASN A 7 22.43 -26.12 25.85
C ASN A 7 22.88 -24.96 24.95
N LYS A 8 24.16 -24.57 25.00
CA LYS A 8 24.71 -23.52 24.12
C LYS A 8 24.78 -23.96 22.65
N VAL A 9 25.03 -25.23 22.40
CA VAL A 9 25.14 -25.77 21.03
C VAL A 9 23.77 -25.88 20.35
N ILE A 10 22.70 -26.09 21.11
CA ILE A 10 21.33 -26.16 20.58
C ILE A 10 20.80 -24.76 20.25
N ALA A 11 21.09 -23.76 21.10
CA ALA A 11 20.72 -22.37 20.83
C ALA A 11 21.40 -21.82 19.56
N LEU A 12 22.70 -22.10 19.39
CA LEU A 12 23.46 -21.72 18.18
C LEU A 12 22.90 -22.34 16.90
N ARG A 13 22.35 -23.57 16.96
CA ARG A 13 21.76 -24.23 15.78
C ARG A 13 20.43 -23.60 15.35
N GLY A 14 19.63 -23.13 16.30
CA GLY A 14 18.38 -22.42 16.00
C GLY A 14 18.63 -21.06 15.36
N GLU A 15 19.62 -20.32 15.86
CA GLU A 15 20.00 -19.01 15.30
C GLU A 15 20.63 -19.13 13.92
N LEU A 16 21.46 -20.15 13.68
CA LEU A 16 22.01 -20.43 12.35
C LEU A 16 20.92 -20.79 11.34
N ALA A 17 19.89 -21.53 11.75
CA ALA A 17 18.76 -21.88 10.89
C ALA A 17 17.90 -20.65 10.54
N ALA A 18 17.66 -19.76 11.51
CA ALA A 18 16.95 -18.50 11.27
C ALA A 18 17.74 -17.56 10.36
N LEU A 19 19.06 -17.45 10.56
CA LEU A 19 19.95 -16.68 9.68
C LEU A 19 20.04 -17.28 8.28
N LEU A 20 20.09 -18.61 8.14
CA LEU A 20 20.05 -19.28 6.83
C LEU A 20 18.69 -19.10 6.14
N SER A 21 17.58 -19.08 6.89
CA SER A 21 16.26 -18.78 6.35
C SER A 21 16.17 -17.33 5.89
N LEU A 22 16.69 -16.38 6.67
CA LEU A 22 16.75 -14.98 6.29
C LEU A 22 17.70 -14.77 5.11
N CYS A 23 18.87 -15.40 5.09
CA CYS A 23 19.78 -15.40 3.94
C CYS A 23 19.13 -16.02 2.71
N SER A 24 18.32 -17.08 2.84
CA SER A 24 17.58 -17.63 1.70
C SER A 24 16.53 -16.65 1.19
N LEU A 25 15.88 -15.90 2.09
CA LEU A 25 14.90 -14.89 1.74
C LEU A 25 15.57 -13.67 1.08
N PHE A 26 16.73 -13.24 1.59
CA PHE A 26 17.57 -12.21 0.99
C PHE A 26 18.18 -12.65 -0.34
N CYS A 27 18.64 -13.90 -0.47
CA CYS A 27 19.10 -14.45 -1.74
C CYS A 27 17.96 -14.54 -2.75
N VAL A 28 16.73 -14.85 -2.33
CA VAL A 28 15.54 -14.81 -3.19
C VAL A 28 15.20 -13.38 -3.59
N ILE A 29 15.30 -12.41 -2.67
CA ILE A 29 15.11 -10.99 -2.98
C ILE A 29 16.21 -10.48 -3.93
N ASP A 30 17.46 -10.82 -3.69
CA ASP A 30 18.61 -10.47 -4.54
C ASP A 30 18.56 -11.16 -5.89
N THR A 31 18.09 -12.40 -6.00
CA THR A 31 17.81 -13.00 -7.32
C THR A 31 16.63 -12.33 -8.00
N LEU A 32 15.57 -11.97 -7.28
CA LEU A 32 14.44 -11.21 -7.84
C LEU A 32 14.84 -9.78 -8.29
N TYR A 33 15.88 -9.20 -7.69
CA TYR A 33 16.42 -7.89 -8.07
C TYR A 33 17.53 -7.97 -9.13
N ALA A 34 18.39 -8.98 -9.09
CA ALA A 34 19.44 -9.21 -10.08
C ALA A 34 18.87 -9.67 -11.43
N ASP A 35 17.69 -10.32 -11.43
CA ASP A 35 16.99 -10.77 -12.64
C ASP A 35 16.07 -9.70 -13.25
N GLN A 36 16.14 -8.44 -12.77
CA GLN A 36 15.51 -7.29 -13.45
C GLN A 36 16.28 -6.82 -14.70
N GLY A 37 17.11 -7.68 -15.28
CA GLY A 37 17.30 -7.72 -16.72
C GLY A 37 16.12 -8.39 -17.42
N PHE A 38 14.93 -7.79 -17.35
CA PHE A 38 13.80 -7.95 -18.28
C PHE A 38 13.69 -9.33 -18.99
N VAL A 39 13.37 -10.40 -18.27
CA VAL A 39 12.90 -11.66 -18.90
C VAL A 39 11.44 -11.89 -18.53
N THR A 40 10.58 -11.79 -19.53
CA THR A 40 9.20 -12.27 -19.49
C THR A 40 9.21 -13.75 -19.17
N PHE A 41 8.76 -14.13 -17.97
CA PHE A 41 8.57 -15.52 -17.59
C PHE A 41 7.37 -16.09 -18.39
N GLU A 42 7.65 -16.62 -19.58
CA GLU A 42 6.73 -17.49 -20.32
C GLU A 42 6.49 -18.73 -19.47
N THR A 43 5.29 -18.84 -18.91
CA THR A 43 4.85 -20.02 -18.18
C THR A 43 4.39 -21.04 -19.21
N GLU A 44 5.27 -21.96 -19.61
CA GLU A 44 4.92 -23.12 -20.43
C GLU A 44 3.95 -24.03 -19.67
N HIS A 45 2.66 -23.80 -19.87
CA HIS A 45 1.63 -24.77 -19.53
C HIS A 45 1.54 -25.81 -20.66
N HIS A 46 2.20 -26.96 -20.45
CA HIS A 46 1.88 -28.18 -21.18
C HIS A 46 0.46 -28.65 -20.81
N LEU A 47 -0.53 -28.26 -21.63
CA LEU A 47 -1.83 -28.92 -21.68
C LEU A 47 -1.93 -29.65 -23.02
N ALA A 48 -1.80 -30.96 -22.92
CA ALA A 48 -1.96 -31.90 -24.02
C ALA A 48 -3.36 -31.80 -24.64
N ASP A 49 -3.35 -31.80 -25.97
CA ASP A 49 -4.52 -31.81 -26.84
C ASP A 49 -5.47 -32.97 -26.56
N SER A 50 -6.73 -32.62 -26.27
CA SER A 50 -7.88 -33.51 -26.40
C SER A 50 -8.91 -32.83 -27.29
N HIS A 51 -8.71 -32.98 -28.60
CA HIS A 51 -9.67 -32.60 -29.62
C HIS A 51 -10.87 -33.55 -29.60
N ARG A 52 -11.88 -33.24 -28.78
CA ARG A 52 -13.24 -33.77 -28.93
C ARG A 52 -14.20 -32.61 -29.20
N SER A 53 -14.58 -32.47 -30.47
CA SER A 53 -15.47 -31.43 -30.98
C SER A 53 -16.92 -31.71 -30.57
N ASP A 54 -17.23 -31.45 -29.31
CA ASP A 54 -18.61 -31.27 -28.87
C ASP A 54 -19.01 -29.82 -29.10
N LYS A 55 -20.11 -29.61 -29.84
CA LYS A 55 -20.73 -28.30 -30.09
C LYS A 55 -21.23 -27.69 -28.77
N LYS A 56 -20.32 -27.14 -27.95
CA LYS A 56 -20.63 -26.46 -26.69
C LYS A 56 -21.47 -25.22 -27.00
N LYS A 57 -22.71 -25.20 -26.48
CA LYS A 57 -23.56 -24.02 -26.48
C LYS A 57 -22.77 -22.85 -25.89
N LYS A 58 -22.55 -21.78 -26.68
CA LYS A 58 -21.88 -20.56 -26.22
C LYS A 58 -22.69 -19.98 -25.05
N VAL A 59 -22.22 -20.18 -23.82
CA VAL A 59 -22.78 -19.52 -22.64
C VAL A 59 -22.59 -18.02 -22.85
N ARG A 60 -23.69 -17.31 -23.11
CA ARG A 60 -23.66 -15.85 -23.22
C ARG A 60 -23.37 -15.28 -21.83
N PHE A 61 -22.15 -14.81 -21.63
CA PHE A 61 -21.79 -14.05 -20.45
C PHE A 61 -22.77 -12.87 -20.30
N ARG A 62 -23.50 -12.81 -19.17
CA ARG A 62 -24.51 -11.77 -18.90
C ARG A 62 -23.93 -10.35 -18.83
N GLY A 63 -22.60 -10.21 -18.90
CA GLY A 63 -21.91 -8.94 -18.99
C GLY A 63 -21.80 -8.24 -17.63
N TYR A 64 -20.89 -7.28 -17.54
CA TYR A 64 -20.72 -6.43 -16.36
C TYR A 64 -21.73 -5.28 -16.29
N GLY A 65 -22.93 -5.47 -16.84
CA GLY A 65 -23.96 -4.44 -16.95
C GLY A 65 -24.47 -3.95 -15.59
N SER A 66 -24.68 -4.87 -14.65
CA SER A 66 -25.12 -4.57 -13.28
C SER A 66 -24.12 -3.72 -12.51
N TYR A 67 -22.82 -3.88 -12.78
CA TYR A 67 -21.73 -3.19 -12.07
C TYR A 67 -21.43 -1.78 -12.58
N LYS A 68 -22.09 -1.33 -13.66
CA LYS A 68 -21.87 0.02 -14.23
C LYS A 68 -22.06 1.14 -13.21
N ARG A 69 -23.00 1.02 -12.27
CA ARG A 69 -23.21 2.01 -11.20
C ARG A 69 -22.02 2.06 -10.24
N SER A 70 -21.50 0.90 -9.82
CA SER A 70 -20.35 0.79 -8.92
C SER A 70 -19.08 1.33 -9.59
N PHE A 71 -18.84 0.99 -10.86
CA PHE A 71 -17.71 1.54 -11.61
C PHE A 71 -17.77 3.06 -11.70
N ARG A 72 -18.94 3.65 -12.01
CA ARG A 72 -19.08 5.13 -12.00
C ARG A 72 -18.76 5.75 -10.64
N LYS A 73 -19.22 5.15 -9.54
CA LYS A 73 -18.89 5.64 -8.19
C LYS A 73 -17.38 5.59 -7.94
N MET A 74 -16.73 4.48 -8.28
CA MET A 74 -15.28 4.34 -8.18
C MET A 74 -14.54 5.44 -8.97
N CYS A 75 -14.92 5.65 -10.25
CA CYS A 75 -14.31 6.71 -11.06
C CYS A 75 -14.58 8.12 -10.50
N GLN A 76 -15.72 8.36 -9.84
CA GLN A 76 -16.01 9.63 -9.18
C GLN A 76 -15.11 9.85 -7.96
N TYR A 77 -14.87 8.83 -7.14
CA TYR A 77 -13.94 8.93 -6.00
C TYR A 77 -12.51 9.18 -6.50
N MET A 78 -12.04 8.42 -7.49
CA MET A 78 -10.73 8.68 -8.10
C MET A 78 -10.61 10.07 -8.73
N GLY A 79 -11.71 10.62 -9.25
CA GLY A 79 -11.74 11.98 -9.78
C GLY A 79 -11.65 13.05 -8.69
N ARG A 80 -12.20 12.81 -7.51
CA ARG A 80 -12.04 13.70 -6.35
C ARG A 80 -10.60 13.70 -5.83
N ASP A 81 -9.92 12.57 -5.93
CA ASP A 81 -8.53 12.41 -5.50
C ASP A 81 -7.51 12.88 -6.55
N GLY A 82 -7.95 13.39 -7.71
CA GLY A 82 -7.06 13.78 -8.81
C GLY A 82 -6.36 12.61 -9.53
N ARG A 83 -6.65 11.36 -9.15
CA ARG A 83 -6.01 10.14 -9.68
C ARG A 83 -6.67 9.56 -10.93
N GLN A 84 -7.82 10.10 -11.33
CA GLN A 84 -8.60 9.56 -12.46
C GLN A 84 -7.83 9.54 -13.78
N GLU A 85 -6.97 10.53 -14.04
CA GLU A 85 -6.20 10.60 -15.28
C GLU A 85 -5.08 9.56 -15.32
N THR A 86 -4.34 9.39 -14.22
CA THR A 86 -3.31 8.34 -14.07
C THR A 86 -3.93 6.96 -14.23
N PHE A 87 -5.07 6.73 -13.57
CA PHE A 87 -5.83 5.48 -13.71
C PHE A 87 -6.28 5.24 -15.15
N TRP A 88 -6.73 6.28 -15.85
CA TRP A 88 -7.11 6.18 -17.26
C TRP A 88 -5.94 5.82 -18.16
N LYS A 89 -4.78 6.47 -17.99
CA LYS A 89 -3.55 6.16 -18.73
C LYS A 89 -3.14 4.70 -18.50
N LEU A 90 -3.15 4.23 -17.26
CA LEU A 90 -2.84 2.82 -16.93
C LEU A 90 -3.78 1.83 -17.64
N MET A 91 -5.04 2.21 -17.86
CA MET A 91 -5.99 1.38 -18.62
C MET A 91 -5.87 1.48 -20.14
N GLU A 92 -5.26 2.55 -20.68
CA GLU A 92 -4.98 2.68 -22.11
C GLU A 92 -3.73 1.91 -22.53
N PHE A 93 -2.71 1.83 -21.67
CA PHE A 93 -1.47 1.09 -21.97
C PHE A 93 -1.60 -0.43 -21.80
N ASN A 94 -2.66 -0.90 -21.12
CA ASN A 94 -2.91 -2.33 -20.91
C ASN A 94 -4.00 -2.84 -21.87
N ASP A 95 -3.74 -2.77 -23.17
CA ASP A 95 -4.59 -3.43 -24.16
C ASP A 95 -4.51 -4.95 -23.96
N VAL A 96 -5.42 -5.43 -23.10
CA VAL A 96 -5.71 -6.85 -22.81
C VAL A 96 -4.48 -7.62 -22.30
N LYS A 97 -4.21 -7.51 -20.98
CA LYS A 97 -3.17 -8.28 -20.25
C LYS A 97 -3.18 -9.80 -20.51
N ASP A 98 -4.27 -10.35 -21.03
CA ASP A 98 -4.37 -11.74 -21.45
C ASP A 98 -5.40 -11.86 -22.59
N PRO A 99 -4.97 -12.02 -23.87
CA PRO A 99 -5.87 -12.13 -25.01
C PRO A 99 -6.78 -13.36 -24.91
N ASN A 100 -6.42 -14.36 -24.10
CA ASN A 100 -7.15 -15.60 -23.93
C ASN A 100 -8.18 -15.55 -22.78
N CYS A 101 -8.16 -14.51 -21.94
CA CYS A 101 -9.12 -14.34 -20.85
C CYS A 101 -10.49 -13.81 -21.36
N PRO A 102 -11.56 -14.64 -21.38
CA PRO A 102 -12.87 -14.22 -21.90
C PRO A 102 -13.57 -13.16 -21.04
N ALA A 103 -13.17 -13.02 -19.78
CA ALA A 103 -13.74 -12.08 -18.81
C ALA A 103 -13.04 -10.72 -18.79
N CYS A 104 -11.75 -10.68 -19.11
CA CYS A 104 -10.90 -9.51 -18.94
C CYS A 104 -11.30 -8.39 -19.91
N LYS A 105 -11.40 -8.68 -21.21
CA LYS A 105 -11.79 -7.67 -22.22
C LYS A 105 -13.16 -7.04 -21.96
N PRO A 106 -14.23 -7.80 -21.65
CA PRO A 106 -15.51 -7.21 -21.26
C PRO A 106 -15.45 -6.37 -19.98
N LEU A 107 -14.65 -6.78 -18.98
CA LEU A 107 -14.48 -6.05 -17.73
C LEU A 107 -13.82 -4.69 -17.97
N PHE A 108 -12.67 -4.67 -18.65
CA PHE A 108 -11.94 -3.45 -18.97
C PHE A 108 -12.77 -2.50 -19.84
N ASN A 109 -13.52 -3.02 -20.81
CA ASN A 109 -14.46 -2.22 -21.60
C ASN A 109 -15.56 -1.59 -20.74
N ALA A 110 -16.12 -2.33 -19.79
CA ALA A 110 -17.12 -1.81 -18.86
C ALA A 110 -16.54 -0.72 -17.93
N LEU A 111 -15.29 -0.90 -17.50
CA LEU A 111 -14.57 0.09 -16.69
C LEU A 111 -14.23 1.36 -17.48
N LYS A 112 -13.65 1.20 -18.68
CA LYS A 112 -13.28 2.30 -19.60
C LYS A 112 -14.50 3.12 -19.99
N THR A 113 -15.62 2.47 -20.28
CA THR A 113 -16.88 3.19 -20.59
C THR A 113 -17.46 3.92 -19.37
N SER A 114 -17.20 3.45 -18.15
CA SER A 114 -17.69 4.07 -16.91
C SER A 114 -16.81 5.23 -16.44
N CYS A 115 -15.50 5.16 -16.66
CA CYS A 115 -14.52 6.18 -16.23
C CYS A 115 -14.26 7.28 -17.26
N LYS A 116 -14.82 7.19 -18.49
CA LYS A 116 -14.61 8.20 -19.53
C LYS A 116 -14.97 9.59 -18.99
N VAL A 117 -13.96 10.44 -18.83
CA VAL A 117 -14.11 11.82 -18.37
C VAL A 117 -15.16 12.45 -19.27
N ARG A 118 -16.33 12.76 -18.70
CA ARG A 118 -17.35 13.52 -19.43
C ARG A 118 -16.72 14.88 -19.65
N LYS A 119 -16.08 15.08 -20.81
CA LYS A 119 -15.70 16.40 -21.32
C LYS A 119 -16.94 17.24 -21.08
N LYS A 120 -16.87 18.18 -20.12
CA LYS A 120 -18.00 19.05 -19.82
C LYS A 120 -18.33 19.65 -21.16
N ARG A 121 -19.45 19.20 -21.77
CA ARG A 121 -19.91 19.78 -23.02
C ARG A 121 -20.04 21.23 -22.66
N ALA A 122 -19.10 22.05 -23.13
CA ALA A 122 -19.13 23.47 -22.91
C ALA A 122 -20.51 23.85 -23.40
N ARG A 123 -21.43 24.09 -22.46
CA ARG A 123 -22.75 24.59 -22.79
C ARG A 123 -22.38 25.92 -23.40
N LYS A 124 -22.32 25.98 -24.73
CA LYS A 124 -22.39 27.22 -25.47
C LYS A 124 -23.66 27.83 -24.92
N LYS A 125 -23.53 28.70 -23.91
CA LYS A 125 -24.58 29.60 -23.49
C LYS A 125 -24.86 30.35 -24.78
N LYS A 126 -25.86 29.91 -25.55
CA LYS A 126 -26.49 30.78 -26.53
C LYS A 126 -26.90 31.98 -25.67
N LYS A 127 -26.11 33.06 -25.71
CA LYS A 127 -26.52 34.36 -25.21
C LYS A 127 -27.84 34.60 -25.94
N LYS A 128 -28.96 34.35 -25.26
CA LYS A 128 -30.23 34.84 -25.70
C LYS A 128 -30.06 36.34 -25.53
N ILE A 129 -29.75 37.03 -26.63
CA ILE A 129 -29.72 38.48 -26.69
C ILE A 129 -31.15 38.89 -26.34
N VAL A 130 -31.38 39.21 -25.08
CA VAL A 130 -32.58 39.91 -24.66
C VAL A 130 -32.40 41.30 -25.25
N LYS A 131 -33.17 41.63 -26.29
CA LYS A 131 -33.33 43.02 -26.72
C LYS A 131 -33.97 43.75 -25.54
N HIS A 132 -33.15 44.49 -24.78
CA HIS A 132 -33.65 45.48 -23.84
C HIS A 132 -34.36 46.55 -24.67
N VAL A 133 -35.67 46.62 -24.52
CA VAL A 133 -36.46 47.80 -24.90
C VAL A 133 -36.12 48.87 -23.86
N VAL A 134 -35.61 49.98 -24.37
CA VAL A 134 -35.21 51.18 -23.62
C VAL A 134 -36.48 51.95 -23.26
N GLY A 135 -36.71 52.10 -21.97
CA GLY A 135 -37.49 53.15 -21.31
C GLY A 135 -36.99 53.11 -19.86
N GLY A 136 -36.29 54.10 -19.33
CA GLY A 136 -36.51 55.53 -19.44
C GLY A 136 -37.04 55.96 -18.08
N GLU A 137 -36.16 56.56 -17.26
CA GLU A 137 -36.39 57.41 -16.07
C GLU A 137 -35.36 57.13 -14.93
N GLU A 138 -34.36 58.01 -14.88
CA GLU A 138 -33.62 58.48 -13.69
C GLU A 138 -34.46 59.57 -12.96
N PRO A 139 -34.04 60.19 -11.82
CA PRO A 139 -33.11 59.80 -10.74
C PRO A 139 -33.68 60.13 -9.32
N HIS A 140 -33.01 59.71 -8.23
CA HIS A 140 -32.60 60.58 -7.11
C HIS A 140 -31.91 59.82 -5.95
N ASP A 141 -30.65 60.21 -5.73
CA ASP A 141 -30.03 60.67 -4.49
C ASP A 141 -29.98 59.87 -3.16
N GLN A 142 -28.70 59.72 -2.75
CA GLN A 142 -28.08 60.17 -1.49
C GLN A 142 -27.82 59.20 -0.32
N HIS A 143 -26.56 59.33 0.14
CA HIS A 143 -26.01 59.07 1.49
C HIS A 143 -25.73 57.60 1.89
N LYS A 144 -24.65 57.22 2.58
CA LYS A 144 -23.50 57.94 3.17
C LYS A 144 -22.42 56.89 3.53
N GLU A 145 -21.18 57.17 3.17
CA GLU A 145 -19.95 57.03 3.96
C GLU A 145 -19.94 56.07 5.19
N LYS A 146 -19.04 55.08 5.18
CA LYS A 146 -18.07 54.87 6.29
C LYS A 146 -16.90 53.98 5.87
N THR A 147 -15.75 54.62 5.88
CA THR A 147 -14.40 54.12 5.75
C THR A 147 -13.99 53.33 7.00
N HIS A 148 -13.45 52.12 6.83
CA HIS A 148 -12.58 51.49 7.81
C HIS A 148 -11.26 51.11 7.14
N THR A 149 -10.23 51.87 7.51
CA THR A 149 -8.82 51.70 7.20
C THR A 149 -8.25 50.51 7.98
N GLY A 150 -8.26 49.33 7.37
CA GLY A 150 -7.52 48.16 7.86
C GLY A 150 -6.05 48.26 7.44
N LYS A 151 -5.17 48.47 8.41
CA LYS A 151 -3.71 48.58 8.27
C LYS A 151 -3.14 47.35 7.55
N HIS A 152 -2.52 47.58 6.40
CA HIS A 152 -1.57 46.67 5.78
C HIS A 152 -0.39 46.49 6.76
N SER A 153 -0.27 45.30 7.33
CA SER A 153 0.94 44.88 8.02
C SER A 153 1.88 44.32 6.97
N ASP A 154 2.98 45.03 6.72
CA ASP A 154 4.11 44.60 5.92
C ASP A 154 4.78 43.39 6.57
N ASN A 155 4.23 42.19 6.32
CA ASN A 155 4.96 40.97 6.57
C ASN A 155 5.78 40.65 5.31
N LYS A 156 6.97 41.25 5.23
CA LYS A 156 8.05 40.83 4.33
C LYS A 156 8.43 39.39 4.72
N GLN A 157 7.68 38.41 4.21
CA GLN A 157 8.19 37.06 4.06
C GLN A 157 9.32 37.12 3.04
N ALA A 158 10.55 37.03 3.56
CA ALA A 158 11.73 36.76 2.78
C ALA A 158 11.49 35.46 2.00
N TYR A 159 11.20 35.59 0.71
CA TYR A 159 11.30 34.51 -0.25
C TYR A 159 12.76 34.07 -0.29
N SER A 160 13.08 33.04 0.48
CA SER A 160 14.28 32.23 0.30
C SER A 160 14.15 31.56 -1.08
N ASN A 161 14.75 32.20 -2.08
CA ASN A 161 14.97 31.61 -3.40
C ASN A 161 16.16 30.65 -3.27
N ASN A 162 15.93 29.45 -2.72
CA ASN A 162 16.83 28.32 -2.93
C ASN A 162 16.30 27.54 -4.15
N PRO A 163 16.96 27.62 -5.33
CA PRO A 163 16.43 27.03 -6.57
C PRO A 163 16.74 25.54 -6.74
N ASP A 164 17.36 24.86 -5.77
CA ASP A 164 17.96 23.52 -5.98
C ASP A 164 17.48 22.44 -5.00
N GLU A 165 16.24 22.51 -4.53
CA GLU A 165 15.55 21.28 -4.09
C GLU A 165 14.39 21.03 -5.04
N ASP A 166 14.73 20.45 -6.19
CA ASP A 166 13.80 19.66 -6.98
C ASP A 166 13.30 18.55 -6.05
N VAL A 167 12.21 18.84 -5.33
CA VAL A 167 11.49 17.88 -4.49
C VAL A 167 10.89 16.87 -5.45
N VAL A 168 11.72 15.91 -5.87
CA VAL A 168 11.29 14.65 -6.42
C VAL A 168 10.29 14.15 -5.39
N HIS A 169 9.00 14.20 -5.74
CA HIS A 169 7.93 13.62 -4.95
C HIS A 169 8.19 12.12 -4.91
N LYS A 170 9.10 11.70 -4.03
CA LYS A 170 9.41 10.31 -3.76
C LYS A 170 8.08 9.67 -3.42
N GLN A 171 7.78 8.60 -4.14
CA GLN A 171 6.58 7.82 -3.92
C GLN A 171 6.64 7.31 -2.47
N LEU A 172 5.85 7.95 -1.59
CA LEU A 172 5.84 7.67 -0.15
C LEU A 172 5.28 6.28 0.16
N GLU A 173 4.42 5.77 -0.72
CA GLU A 173 3.82 4.45 -0.59
C GLU A 173 4.65 3.40 -1.35
N PRO A 174 4.85 2.20 -0.77
CA PRO A 174 5.43 1.08 -1.49
C PRO A 174 4.69 0.76 -2.77
N HIS A 175 5.44 0.41 -3.81
CA HIS A 175 4.84 0.03 -5.08
C HIS A 175 3.88 -1.16 -4.86
N ALA A 176 2.68 -1.12 -5.46
CA ALA A 176 1.63 -2.11 -5.20
C ALA A 176 2.08 -3.57 -5.39
N TYR A 177 3.00 -3.81 -6.32
CA TYR A 177 3.62 -5.12 -6.53
C TYR A 177 4.40 -5.63 -5.30
N VAL A 178 5.14 -4.74 -4.62
CA VAL A 178 5.92 -5.08 -3.41
C VAL A 178 4.97 -5.47 -2.28
N VAL A 179 3.91 -4.69 -2.10
CA VAL A 179 2.86 -4.94 -1.09
C VAL A 179 2.17 -6.29 -1.31
N ASP A 180 1.75 -6.57 -2.55
CA ASP A 180 1.10 -7.82 -2.92
C ASP A 180 2.04 -9.03 -2.74
N THR A 181 3.30 -8.89 -3.15
CA THR A 181 4.31 -9.94 -3.01
C THR A 181 4.57 -10.25 -1.53
N ALA A 182 4.81 -9.22 -0.71
CA ALA A 182 5.01 -9.38 0.72
C ALA A 182 3.80 -10.07 1.38
N SER A 183 2.59 -9.58 1.08
CA SER A 183 1.35 -10.14 1.62
C SER A 183 1.19 -11.63 1.30
N ARG A 184 1.52 -12.05 0.07
CA ARG A 184 1.45 -13.46 -0.34
C ARG A 184 2.50 -14.34 0.34
N VAL A 185 3.75 -13.86 0.42
CA VAL A 185 4.85 -14.60 1.04
C VAL A 185 4.58 -14.80 2.53
N PHE A 186 4.31 -13.71 3.25
CA PHE A 186 4.05 -13.76 4.68
C PHE A 186 2.71 -14.42 5.02
N GLY A 187 1.72 -14.32 4.14
CA GLY A 187 0.48 -15.09 4.25
C GLY A 187 0.72 -16.60 4.23
N LYS A 188 1.53 -17.10 3.30
CA LYS A 188 1.91 -18.53 3.26
C LYS A 188 2.69 -18.97 4.49
N ILE A 189 3.61 -18.13 4.99
CA ILE A 189 4.36 -18.42 6.23
C ILE A 189 3.40 -18.50 7.42
N ALA A 190 2.38 -17.64 7.48
CA ALA A 190 1.38 -17.64 8.53
C ALA A 190 0.45 -18.87 8.51
N GLU A 191 0.39 -19.63 7.42
CA GLU A 191 -0.38 -20.88 7.35
C GLU A 191 0.33 -22.05 8.05
N ASP A 192 1.65 -21.98 8.29
CA ASP A 192 2.39 -23.04 9.00
C ASP A 192 2.29 -22.86 10.53
N GLU A 193 1.24 -23.42 11.12
CA GLU A 193 1.02 -23.38 12.57
C GLU A 193 2.13 -24.07 13.38
N LYS A 194 2.85 -25.06 12.79
CA LYS A 194 3.86 -25.83 13.53
C LYS A 194 5.09 -25.00 13.86
N GLN A 195 5.40 -24.02 13.03
CA GLN A 195 6.57 -23.15 13.16
C GLN A 195 6.20 -21.71 13.57
N MET A 196 4.94 -21.49 13.97
CA MET A 196 4.42 -20.15 14.23
C MET A 196 5.25 -19.33 15.24
N GLU A 197 5.71 -19.92 16.35
CA GLU A 197 6.51 -19.17 17.34
C GLU A 197 7.87 -18.72 16.77
N LEU A 198 8.52 -19.56 15.95
CA LEU A 198 9.76 -19.22 15.26
C LEU A 198 9.51 -18.10 14.23
N HIS A 199 8.41 -18.17 13.49
CA HIS A 199 8.02 -17.14 12.53
C HIS A 199 7.75 -15.81 13.24
N LEU A 200 7.00 -15.80 14.34
CA LEU A 200 6.75 -14.58 15.11
C LEU A 200 8.05 -13.93 15.61
N GLN A 201 9.01 -14.73 16.10
CA GLN A 201 10.32 -14.21 16.51
C GLN A 201 11.10 -13.60 15.34
N ALA A 202 11.08 -14.24 14.17
CA ALA A 202 11.72 -13.71 12.98
C ALA A 202 11.06 -12.41 12.49
N ILE A 203 9.73 -12.33 12.54
CA ILE A 203 8.97 -11.14 12.16
C ILE A 203 9.19 -9.99 13.14
N ASP A 204 9.26 -10.26 14.45
CA ASP A 204 9.59 -9.24 15.45
C ASP A 204 10.98 -8.64 15.15
N ARG A 205 11.99 -9.49 14.91
CA ARG A 205 13.34 -9.03 14.55
C ARG A 205 13.37 -8.23 13.25
N LEU A 206 12.64 -8.68 12.23
CA LEU A 206 12.55 -7.96 10.96
C LEU A 206 11.87 -6.59 11.13
N SER A 207 10.78 -6.54 11.93
CA SER A 207 10.09 -5.31 12.27
C SER A 207 11.03 -4.33 12.99
N ASP A 208 11.85 -4.82 13.92
CA ASP A 208 12.80 -3.98 14.66
C ASP A 208 13.85 -3.38 13.72
N VAL A 209 14.40 -4.18 12.80
CA VAL A 209 15.35 -3.70 11.77
C VAL A 209 14.71 -2.64 10.88
N LEU A 210 13.46 -2.84 10.45
CA LEU A 210 12.74 -1.89 9.60
C LEU A 210 12.43 -0.57 10.33
N GLN A 211 12.11 -0.63 11.62
CA GLN A 211 11.75 0.56 12.41
C GLN A 211 12.96 1.37 12.91
N HIS A 212 14.10 0.72 13.13
CA HIS A 212 15.29 1.35 13.73
C HIS A 212 16.45 1.51 12.74
N ALA A 213 16.18 1.43 11.43
CA ALA A 213 17.21 1.61 10.42
C ALA A 213 17.81 3.02 10.47
N LYS A 214 19.11 3.09 10.79
CA LYS A 214 19.86 4.34 10.95
C LYS A 214 20.20 4.97 9.60
N GLY A 215 20.21 6.30 9.54
CA GLY A 215 20.67 7.05 8.36
C GLY A 215 19.67 7.20 7.22
N LEU A 216 18.40 6.84 7.44
CA LEU A 216 17.34 6.95 6.44
C LEU A 216 16.69 8.35 6.42
N SER A 217 16.17 8.73 5.26
CA SER A 217 15.34 9.94 5.16
C SER A 217 13.97 9.71 5.80
N LYS A 218 13.27 10.79 6.19
CA LYS A 218 11.90 10.70 6.73
C LYS A 218 10.93 9.95 5.80
N GLY A 219 11.12 10.11 4.48
CA GLY A 219 10.31 9.41 3.48
C GLY A 219 10.57 7.90 3.48
N ASP A 220 11.83 7.48 3.60
CA ASP A 220 12.20 6.06 3.63
C ASP A 220 11.73 5.40 4.94
N MET A 221 11.81 6.13 6.06
CA MET A 221 11.25 5.66 7.34
C MET A 221 9.75 5.39 7.23
N HIS A 222 9.00 6.32 6.61
CA HIS A 222 7.56 6.13 6.40
C HIS A 222 7.26 4.97 5.44
N TYR A 223 8.07 4.81 4.38
CA TYR A 223 7.97 3.67 3.47
C TYR A 223 8.14 2.33 4.23
N PHE A 224 9.14 2.23 5.11
CA PHE A 224 9.37 1.01 5.90
C PHE A 224 8.32 0.77 6.98
N GLU A 225 7.76 1.83 7.56
CA GLU A 225 6.61 1.73 8.45
C GLU A 225 5.41 1.08 7.74
N ILE A 226 5.06 1.55 6.54
CA ILE A 226 3.98 0.95 5.73
C ILE A 226 4.31 -0.50 5.40
N LEU A 227 5.52 -0.78 4.93
CA LEU A 227 5.93 -2.15 4.58
C LEU A 227 5.81 -3.09 5.79
N ASN A 228 6.24 -2.64 6.97
CA ASN A 228 6.16 -3.42 8.20
C ASN A 228 4.71 -3.76 8.59
N GLU A 229 3.76 -2.85 8.36
CA GLU A 229 2.33 -3.12 8.60
C GLU A 229 1.84 -4.31 7.76
N TYR A 230 2.20 -4.35 6.47
CA TYR A 230 1.82 -5.47 5.59
C TYR A 230 2.50 -6.78 5.95
N ILE A 231 3.76 -6.74 6.39
CA ILE A 231 4.49 -7.93 6.85
C ILE A 231 3.82 -8.50 8.11
N ARG A 232 3.39 -7.64 9.05
CA ARG A 232 2.80 -8.07 10.33
C ARG A 232 1.32 -8.43 10.22
N ALA A 233 0.60 -7.91 9.22
CA ALA A 233 -0.85 -8.09 9.09
C ALA A 233 -1.31 -9.57 9.13
N PRO A 234 -0.69 -10.52 8.40
CA PRO A 234 -1.05 -11.94 8.47
C PRO A 234 -0.92 -12.56 9.87
N PHE A 235 -0.02 -12.03 10.70
CA PHE A 235 0.27 -12.54 12.05
C PHE A 235 -0.50 -11.82 13.17
N SER A 236 -1.33 -10.83 12.84
CA SER A 236 -2.01 -9.96 13.81
C SER A 236 -2.86 -10.70 14.84
N TYR A 237 -3.43 -11.85 14.47
CA TYR A 237 -4.16 -12.71 15.42
C TYR A 237 -3.22 -13.33 16.46
N TYR A 238 -2.08 -13.87 16.02
CA TYR A 238 -1.11 -14.54 16.88
C TYR A 238 -0.39 -13.55 17.80
N PHE A 239 -0.06 -12.36 17.33
CA PHE A 239 0.46 -11.29 18.18
C PHE A 239 -0.50 -10.95 19.33
N ARG A 240 -1.79 -10.71 19.01
CA ARG A 240 -2.82 -10.44 20.02
C ARG A 240 -3.04 -11.60 20.98
N ARG A 241 -2.86 -12.85 20.54
CA ARG A 241 -2.90 -14.02 21.42
C ARG A 241 -1.71 -14.03 22.37
N ARG A 242 -0.49 -13.84 21.85
CA ARG A 242 0.76 -13.80 22.63
C ARG A 242 0.74 -12.70 23.70
N GLU A 243 0.23 -11.52 23.37
CA GLU A 243 0.05 -10.41 24.33
C GLU A 243 -0.93 -10.77 25.46
N ARG A 244 -2.07 -11.39 25.12
CA ARG A 244 -3.04 -11.84 26.13
C ARG A 244 -2.43 -12.89 27.06
N ASP A 245 -1.67 -13.84 26.51
CA ASP A 245 -1.04 -14.89 27.30
C ASP A 245 0.06 -14.31 28.21
N ARG A 246 0.87 -13.36 27.72
CA ARG A 246 1.82 -12.60 28.54
C ARG A 246 1.12 -11.82 29.65
N LYS A 247 0.00 -11.17 29.35
CA LYS A 247 -0.79 -10.42 30.35
C LYS A 247 -1.31 -11.35 31.45
N LYS A 248 -1.93 -12.48 31.07
CA LYS A 248 -2.39 -13.49 32.03
C LYS A 248 -1.25 -14.04 32.89
N LYS A 249 -0.08 -14.29 32.28
CA LYS A 249 1.10 -14.76 33.01
C LYS A 249 1.53 -13.73 34.07
N ARG A 250 1.59 -12.44 33.70
CA ARG A 250 1.90 -11.34 34.64
C ARG A 250 0.86 -11.23 35.77
N GLU A 251 -0.43 -11.37 35.45
CA GLU A 251 -1.50 -11.37 36.46
C GLU A 251 -1.39 -12.57 37.41
N SER A 252 -1.02 -13.76 36.91
CA SER A 252 -0.87 -14.96 37.72
C SER A 252 0.42 -15.01 38.56
N ALA A 253 1.49 -14.34 38.12
CA ALA A 253 2.79 -14.32 38.82
C ALA A 253 2.85 -13.30 39.97
N GLY A 254 1.81 -12.47 40.13
CA GLY A 254 1.82 -11.36 41.08
C GLY A 254 2.84 -10.27 40.70
N TRP A 255 2.89 -9.21 41.51
CA TRP A 255 3.78 -8.06 41.26
C TRP A 255 5.27 -8.40 41.29
N GLN A 256 5.68 -9.43 42.04
CA GLN A 256 7.09 -9.83 42.16
C GLN A 256 7.64 -10.52 40.90
N GLY A 257 6.83 -11.32 40.19
CA GLY A 257 7.30 -11.97 38.94
C GLY A 257 7.47 -11.02 37.75
N ALA A 258 6.83 -9.84 37.77
CA ALA A 258 6.93 -8.87 36.68
C ALA A 258 8.27 -8.11 36.66
N LEU A 259 8.93 -7.96 37.81
CA LEU A 259 10.25 -7.32 37.93
C LEU A 259 11.36 -8.22 37.37
N ASP A 260 11.33 -9.51 37.71
CA ASP A 260 12.36 -10.47 37.28
C ASP A 260 12.36 -10.71 35.76
N ASP A 261 11.19 -10.63 35.11
CA ASP A 261 11.08 -10.78 33.64
C ASP A 261 11.57 -9.51 32.91
N ALA A 262 11.37 -8.31 33.47
CA ALA A 262 11.85 -7.06 32.89
C ALA A 262 13.39 -6.95 32.93
N GLU A 263 14.00 -7.43 34.01
CA GLU A 263 15.46 -7.43 34.17
C GLU A 263 16.15 -8.36 33.16
N LYS A 264 15.51 -9.50 32.84
CA LYS A 264 16.00 -10.44 31.82
C LYS A 264 15.88 -9.89 30.39
N GLU A 265 14.79 -9.20 30.08
CA GLU A 265 14.57 -8.61 28.76
C GLU A 265 15.60 -7.49 28.49
N ALA A 266 15.95 -6.70 29.52
CA ALA A 266 17.03 -5.70 29.43
C ALA A 266 18.40 -6.33 29.14
N THR A 267 18.78 -7.40 29.84
CA THR A 267 20.07 -8.08 29.59
C THR A 267 20.19 -8.74 28.21
N LEU A 268 19.07 -9.10 27.57
CA LEU A 268 19.08 -9.65 26.23
C LEU A 268 19.35 -8.56 25.19
N ASN A 269 18.74 -7.39 25.34
CA ASN A 269 18.96 -6.27 24.42
C ASN A 269 20.40 -5.75 24.46
N ASP A 270 21.01 -5.68 25.65
CA ASP A 270 22.42 -5.31 25.80
C ASP A 270 23.38 -6.30 25.13
N LEU A 271 22.96 -7.55 24.93
CA LEU A 271 23.78 -8.56 24.26
C LEU A 271 23.78 -8.44 22.74
N PHE A 272 22.81 -7.72 22.16
CA PHE A 272 22.59 -7.61 20.72
C PHE A 272 22.85 -6.21 20.16
N ASP A 273 23.34 -5.27 20.96
CA ASP A 273 23.71 -3.91 20.54
C ASP A 273 25.12 -3.82 19.88
N PHE A 274 25.58 -4.92 19.25
CA PHE A 274 26.83 -5.02 18.46
C PHE A 274 26.56 -4.98 16.95
#